data_AF-A0ABD7ZYP1-F1
#
_entry.id   AF-A0ABD7ZYP1-F1
#
_cell.length_a   1.000
_cell.length_b   1.000
_cell.length_c   1.000
_cell.angle_alpha   90.00
_cell.angle_beta   90.00
_cell.angle_gamma   90.00
#
_symmetry.space_group_name_H-M   'P 1'
#
loop_
_entity.id
_entity.type
_entity.pdbx_description
1 polymer ?
#
loop_
_entity_poly.entity_id
_entity_poly.type
_entity_poly.pdbx_seq_one_letter_code
_entity_poly.pdbx_strand_id
1 'polypeptide(L)'
;MNLWQKLVAIRKDIDVFVKNGKGYGYEYVTGSQILQKIKQNMDELNVILSPRMGSHNTWIHEYTNKKGKLVKDFVIEAEGSYVWINADKPEEREEIPWKFFGQQGDVSQAYGSGLTYSERYFLLKFFGIPTDEDDADARYAKDGNQSQNNNGNQNRTNTQRKEDLPLPANATEGAEIVLTFGKHEGKTLREIFKENKGYLEWLVKNDKADNRIKTAINMMFQASQQSA
;
A
#
# COMPACT_ATOMS: atom_id res chain seq x y z
N MET A 1 -2.94 -29.73 -15.40
CA MET A 1 -2.93 -28.49 -16.22
C MET A 1 -1.48 -28.04 -16.38
N ASN A 2 -1.08 -27.60 -17.57
CA ASN A 2 0.24 -26.96 -17.73
C ASN A 2 0.23 -25.54 -17.11
N LEU A 3 1.41 -24.92 -16.97
CA LEU A 3 1.54 -23.59 -16.38
C LEU A 3 0.57 -22.56 -16.99
N TRP A 4 0.52 -22.45 -18.32
CA TRP A 4 -0.32 -21.49 -19.01
C TRP A 4 -1.81 -21.71 -18.79
N GLN A 5 -2.27 -22.96 -18.77
CA GLN A 5 -3.64 -23.30 -18.43
C GLN A 5 -3.97 -22.89 -17.00
N LYS A 6 -3.04 -23.06 -16.06
CA LYS A 6 -3.21 -22.61 -14.66
C LYS A 6 -3.30 -21.09 -14.59
N LEU A 7 -2.43 -20.36 -15.26
CA LEU A 7 -2.49 -18.89 -15.34
C LEU A 7 -3.79 -18.38 -15.97
N VAL A 8 -4.30 -19.06 -17.00
CA VAL A 8 -5.62 -18.76 -17.58
C VAL A 8 -6.75 -19.02 -16.58
N ALA A 9 -6.67 -20.08 -15.78
CA ALA A 9 -7.65 -20.36 -14.74
C ALA A 9 -7.63 -19.30 -13.63
N ILE A 10 -6.43 -18.90 -13.16
CA ILE A 10 -6.26 -17.77 -12.24
C ILE A 10 -6.94 -16.52 -12.83
N ARG A 11 -6.65 -16.19 -14.09
CA ARG A 11 -7.23 -15.03 -14.78
C ARG A 11 -8.75 -15.07 -14.85
N LYS A 12 -9.34 -16.22 -15.15
CA LYS A 12 -10.81 -16.37 -15.29
C LYS A 12 -11.54 -16.14 -13.98
N ASP A 13 -10.94 -16.49 -12.86
CA ASP A 13 -11.54 -16.30 -11.54
C ASP A 13 -11.30 -14.87 -10.98
N ILE A 14 -10.46 -14.06 -11.63
CA ILE A 14 -10.42 -12.62 -11.39
C ILE A 14 -11.67 -12.00 -12.03
N ASP A 15 -12.78 -12.13 -11.33
CA ASP A 15 -14.10 -11.72 -11.78
C ASP A 15 -14.17 -10.19 -11.98
N VAL A 16 -14.91 -9.78 -13.00
CA VAL A 16 -15.03 -8.38 -13.43
C VAL A 16 -15.76 -7.58 -12.35
N PHE A 17 -15.02 -6.74 -11.63
CA PHE A 17 -15.47 -5.60 -10.83
C PHE A 17 -16.84 -5.73 -10.14
N VAL A 18 -16.86 -6.29 -8.92
CA VAL A 18 -17.92 -5.92 -7.97
C VAL A 18 -17.48 -4.65 -7.26
N LYS A 19 -17.92 -3.52 -7.81
CA LYS A 19 -17.82 -2.19 -7.21
C LYS A 19 -18.53 -2.18 -5.85
N ASN A 20 -17.79 -2.21 -4.75
CA ASN A 20 -18.36 -2.26 -3.39
C ASN A 20 -17.77 -1.24 -2.40
N GLY A 21 -16.88 -0.33 -2.83
CA GLY A 21 -16.37 0.74 -1.97
C GLY A 21 -17.22 2.00 -2.11
N LYS A 22 -17.94 2.46 -1.08
CA LYS A 22 -18.56 3.80 -1.09
C LYS A 22 -17.66 4.81 -0.38
N GLY A 23 -17.08 5.75 -1.14
CA GLY A 23 -16.38 6.92 -0.60
C GLY A 23 -16.21 8.02 -1.66
N TYR A 24 -16.59 9.26 -1.35
CA TYR A 24 -16.51 10.44 -2.25
C TYR A 24 -17.14 10.27 -3.65
N GLY A 25 -18.30 9.61 -3.72
CA GLY A 25 -19.11 9.59 -4.96
C GLY A 25 -18.57 8.70 -6.08
N TYR A 26 -17.58 7.86 -5.82
CA TYR A 26 -17.10 6.84 -6.76
C TYR A 26 -16.88 5.51 -6.04
N GLU A 27 -17.07 4.41 -6.79
CA GLU A 27 -16.84 3.05 -6.30
C GLU A 27 -15.57 2.47 -6.91
N TYR A 28 -14.58 2.17 -6.07
CA TYR A 28 -13.31 1.55 -6.48
C TYR A 28 -13.16 0.13 -5.93
N VAL A 29 -12.35 -0.68 -6.59
CA VAL A 29 -11.92 -2.00 -6.07
C VAL A 29 -10.59 -1.81 -5.35
N THR A 30 -10.52 -2.15 -4.07
CA THR A 30 -9.24 -2.09 -3.35
C THR A 30 -8.27 -3.11 -3.95
N GLY A 31 -7.14 -2.66 -4.50
CA GLY A 31 -6.13 -3.56 -5.10
C GLY A 31 -5.69 -4.71 -4.20
N SER A 32 -5.77 -4.55 -2.87
CA SER A 32 -5.47 -5.60 -1.90
C SER A 32 -6.41 -6.82 -1.98
N GLN A 33 -7.70 -6.65 -2.30
CA GLN A 33 -8.63 -7.76 -2.46
C GLN A 33 -8.31 -8.60 -3.69
N ILE A 34 -7.96 -7.92 -4.79
CA ILE A 34 -7.55 -8.58 -6.04
C ILE A 34 -6.27 -9.39 -5.79
N LEU A 35 -5.29 -8.80 -5.13
CA LEU A 35 -4.03 -9.47 -4.80
C LEU A 35 -4.26 -10.70 -3.90
N GLN A 36 -5.16 -10.60 -2.92
CA GLN A 36 -5.52 -11.74 -2.07
C GLN A 36 -6.16 -12.87 -2.89
N LYS A 37 -7.07 -12.54 -3.81
CA LYS A 37 -7.73 -13.53 -4.67
C LYS A 37 -6.75 -14.21 -5.63
N ILE A 38 -5.84 -13.44 -6.23
CA ILE A 38 -4.77 -13.99 -7.07
C ILE A 38 -3.90 -14.97 -6.26
N LYS A 39 -3.47 -14.58 -5.05
CA LYS A 39 -2.64 -15.42 -4.18
C LYS A 39 -3.35 -16.72 -3.77
N GLN A 40 -4.63 -16.65 -3.43
CA GLN A 40 -5.42 -17.85 -3.14
C GLN A 40 -5.46 -18.80 -4.35
N ASN A 41 -5.72 -18.28 -5.56
CA ASN A 41 -5.76 -19.10 -6.77
C ASN A 41 -4.39 -19.70 -7.14
N MET A 42 -3.31 -18.98 -6.83
CA MET A 42 -1.95 -19.49 -6.99
C MET A 42 -1.73 -20.72 -6.09
N ASP A 43 -2.13 -20.65 -4.82
CA ASP A 43 -2.02 -21.76 -3.87
C ASP A 43 -2.88 -22.96 -4.31
N GLU A 44 -4.15 -22.72 -4.68
CA GLU A 44 -5.08 -23.77 -5.13
C GLU A 44 -4.60 -24.48 -6.41
N LEU A 45 -3.94 -23.75 -7.32
CA LEU A 45 -3.45 -24.28 -8.59
C LEU A 45 -1.97 -24.68 -8.54
N ASN A 46 -1.30 -24.64 -7.38
CA ASN A 46 0.13 -24.94 -7.25
C ASN A 46 0.98 -24.12 -8.25
N VAL A 47 0.83 -22.79 -8.24
CA VAL A 47 1.61 -21.84 -9.04
C VAL A 47 2.38 -20.91 -8.12
N ILE A 48 3.69 -20.81 -8.33
CA ILE A 48 4.56 -19.89 -7.58
C ILE A 48 4.89 -18.69 -8.47
N LEU A 49 4.87 -17.50 -7.87
CA LEU A 49 5.46 -16.30 -8.44
C LEU A 49 6.76 -16.00 -7.69
N SER A 50 7.90 -16.04 -8.37
CA SER A 50 9.22 -15.79 -7.79
C SER A 50 9.85 -14.54 -8.40
N PRO A 51 10.12 -13.49 -7.62
CA PRO A 51 10.89 -12.35 -8.11
C PRO A 51 12.37 -12.73 -8.25
N ARG A 52 13.01 -12.21 -9.29
CA ARG A 52 14.46 -12.31 -9.53
C ARG A 52 15.02 -10.90 -9.64
N MET A 53 15.95 -10.58 -8.75
CA MET A 53 16.61 -9.28 -8.75
C MET A 53 17.79 -9.31 -9.71
N GLY A 54 17.91 -8.27 -10.55
CA GLY A 54 19.04 -8.03 -11.41
C GLY A 54 19.92 -6.88 -10.89
N SER A 55 20.55 -6.17 -11.82
CA SER A 55 21.29 -4.96 -11.52
C SER A 55 20.37 -3.87 -11.00
N HIS A 56 20.89 -3.04 -10.10
CA HIS A 56 20.19 -1.86 -9.62
C HIS A 56 21.12 -0.64 -9.60
N ASN A 57 20.50 0.53 -9.66
CA ASN A 57 21.13 1.82 -9.47
C ASN A 57 20.39 2.57 -8.35
N THR A 58 21.15 3.21 -7.48
CA THR A 58 20.63 3.98 -6.35
C THR A 58 21.29 5.35 -6.33
N TRP A 59 20.50 6.42 -6.28
CA TRP A 59 21.01 7.78 -6.19
C TRP A 59 20.13 8.65 -5.27
N ILE A 60 20.65 9.81 -4.91
CA ILE A 60 19.92 10.80 -4.11
C ILE A 60 19.34 11.85 -5.04
N HIS A 61 18.04 12.09 -4.94
CA HIS A 61 17.34 13.19 -5.58
C HIS A 61 17.09 14.30 -4.54
N GLU A 62 17.72 15.46 -4.76
CA GLU A 62 17.55 16.62 -3.89
C GLU A 62 16.63 17.65 -4.55
N TYR A 63 15.63 18.13 -3.81
CA TYR A 63 14.70 19.15 -4.27
C TYR A 63 14.16 19.99 -3.12
N THR A 64 13.71 21.20 -3.43
CA THR A 64 13.02 22.05 -2.47
C THR A 64 11.52 21.82 -2.61
N ASN A 65 10.88 21.36 -1.53
CA ASN A 65 9.44 21.14 -1.56
C ASN A 65 8.65 22.47 -1.54
N LYS A 66 7.32 22.39 -1.71
CA LYS A 66 6.42 23.56 -1.68
C LYS A 66 6.47 24.40 -0.39
N LYS A 67 7.09 23.88 0.69
CA LYS A 67 7.28 24.57 1.98
C LYS A 67 8.67 25.20 2.14
N GLY A 68 9.49 25.22 1.08
CA GLY A 68 10.85 25.76 1.12
C GLY A 68 11.86 24.87 1.86
N LYS A 69 11.48 23.65 2.26
CA LYS A 69 12.39 22.71 2.92
C LYS A 69 13.15 21.92 1.86
N LEU A 70 14.47 21.85 2.00
CA LEU A 70 15.31 20.93 1.25
C LEU A 70 14.97 19.49 1.65
N VAL A 71 14.61 18.67 0.67
CA VAL A 71 14.31 17.25 0.81
C VAL A 71 15.36 16.46 0.04
N LYS A 72 15.74 15.31 0.61
CA LYS A 72 16.61 14.33 -0.03
C LYS A 72 15.87 13.00 -0.05
N ASP A 73 15.58 12.51 -1.24
CA ASP A 73 14.99 11.19 -1.42
C ASP A 73 16.04 10.26 -2.03
N PHE A 74 16.03 9.01 -1.59
CA PHE A 74 16.73 7.91 -2.26
C PHE A 74 15.83 7.39 -3.36
N VAL A 75 16.36 7.35 -4.58
CA VAL A 75 15.70 6.74 -5.74
C VAL A 75 16.43 5.45 -6.06
N ILE A 76 15.66 4.38 -6.24
CA ILE A 76 16.13 3.06 -6.62
C ILE A 76 15.46 2.69 -7.93
N GLU A 77 16.28 2.39 -8.93
CA GLU A 77 15.88 1.75 -10.18
C GLU A 77 16.56 0.38 -10.23
N ALA A 78 15.78 -0.68 -10.40
CA ALA A 78 16.33 -2.02 -10.57
C ALA A 78 15.72 -2.73 -11.77
N GLU A 79 16.56 -3.46 -12.48
CA GLU A 79 16.14 -4.45 -13.46
C GLU A 79 15.90 -5.78 -12.73
N GLY A 80 14.99 -6.58 -13.26
CA GLY A 80 14.76 -7.93 -12.76
C GLY A 80 13.70 -8.64 -13.57
N SER A 81 13.13 -9.67 -12.98
CA SER A 81 12.04 -10.42 -13.60
C SER A 81 11.13 -11.05 -12.56
N TYR A 82 9.95 -11.43 -13.01
CA TYR A 82 9.04 -12.27 -12.29
C TYR A 82 8.93 -13.61 -13.01
N VAL A 83 9.12 -14.70 -12.26
CA VAL A 83 9.08 -16.05 -12.81
C VAL A 83 7.84 -16.77 -12.27
N TRP A 84 6.94 -17.10 -13.19
CA TRP A 84 5.84 -18.04 -12.92
C TRP A 84 6.38 -19.45 -12.96
N ILE A 85 6.10 -20.26 -11.94
CA ILE A 85 6.60 -21.63 -11.82
C ILE A 85 5.43 -22.55 -11.51
N ASN A 86 5.27 -23.61 -12.30
CA ASN A 86 4.34 -24.68 -11.98
C ASN A 86 4.96 -25.54 -10.86
N ALA A 87 4.41 -25.49 -9.64
CA ALA A 87 5.01 -26.22 -8.52
C ALA A 87 4.89 -27.75 -8.65
N ASP A 88 3.91 -28.24 -9.41
CA ASP A 88 3.80 -29.69 -9.72
C ASP A 88 4.89 -30.16 -10.69
N LYS A 89 5.47 -29.23 -11.47
CA LYS A 89 6.46 -29.51 -12.52
C LYS A 89 7.40 -28.30 -12.70
N PRO A 90 8.38 -28.09 -11.81
CA PRO A 90 9.14 -26.83 -11.68
C PRO A 90 9.99 -26.39 -12.89
N GLU A 91 10.21 -27.28 -13.85
CA GLU A 91 10.81 -26.96 -15.14
C GLU A 91 9.84 -26.21 -16.07
N GLU A 92 8.52 -26.33 -15.87
CA GLU A 92 7.52 -25.50 -16.53
C GLU A 92 7.46 -24.14 -15.83
N ARG A 93 8.18 -23.19 -16.41
CA ARG A 93 8.30 -21.83 -15.90
C ARG A 93 8.28 -20.82 -17.04
N GLU A 94 7.81 -19.62 -16.72
CA GLU A 94 7.78 -18.48 -17.63
C GLU A 94 8.39 -17.28 -16.91
N GLU A 95 9.41 -16.67 -17.52
CA GLU A 95 10.09 -15.51 -16.98
C GLU A 95 9.66 -14.24 -17.72
N ILE A 96 9.19 -13.25 -16.97
CA ILE A 96 8.75 -11.97 -17.50
C ILE A 96 9.69 -10.88 -16.99
N PRO A 97 10.52 -10.28 -17.86
CA PRO A 97 11.35 -9.13 -17.50
C PRO A 97 10.51 -7.98 -16.98
N TRP A 98 11.00 -7.32 -15.93
CA TRP A 98 10.30 -6.22 -15.26
C TRP A 98 11.27 -5.22 -14.65
N LYS A 99 10.80 -3.99 -14.48
CA LYS A 99 11.55 -2.92 -13.81
C LYS A 99 10.93 -2.60 -12.46
N PHE A 100 11.80 -2.26 -11.51
CA PHE A 100 11.43 -1.91 -10.15
C PHE A 100 11.85 -0.47 -9.86
N PHE A 101 10.92 0.32 -9.33
CA PHE A 101 11.17 1.72 -9.01
C PHE A 101 10.67 2.07 -7.62
N GLY A 102 11.52 2.69 -6.81
CA GLY A 102 11.16 3.18 -5.49
C GLY A 102 11.78 4.54 -5.21
N GLN A 103 11.04 5.42 -4.53
CA GLN A 103 11.54 6.72 -4.09
C GLN A 103 11.00 7.04 -2.69
N GLN A 104 11.88 7.21 -1.72
CA GLN A 104 11.54 7.59 -0.34
C GLN A 104 12.68 8.36 0.32
N GLY A 105 12.40 9.07 1.41
CA GLY A 105 13.42 9.78 2.20
C GLY A 105 14.40 8.85 2.95
N ASP A 106 14.11 7.55 3.00
CA ASP A 106 14.97 6.51 3.56
C ASP A 106 15.21 5.41 2.51
N VAL A 107 16.45 4.90 2.44
CA VAL A 107 16.86 3.93 1.42
C VAL A 107 16.16 2.58 1.56
N SER A 108 15.93 2.10 2.78
CA SER A 108 15.24 0.83 3.01
C SER A 108 13.76 0.94 2.67
N GLN A 109 13.15 2.08 3.00
CA GLN A 109 11.78 2.37 2.58
C GLN A 109 11.66 2.52 1.06
N ALA A 110 12.62 3.17 0.40
CA ALA A 110 12.64 3.29 -1.05
C ALA A 110 12.65 1.89 -1.68
N TYR A 111 13.53 1.01 -1.22
CA TYR A 111 13.63 -0.36 -1.71
C TYR A 111 12.35 -1.16 -1.48
N GLY A 112 11.83 -1.15 -0.24
CA GLY A 112 10.60 -1.86 0.10
C GLY A 112 9.40 -1.37 -0.71
N SER A 113 9.25 -0.04 -0.83
CA SER A 113 8.17 0.55 -1.64
C SER A 113 8.27 0.14 -3.10
N GLY A 114 9.48 0.08 -3.67
CA GLY A 114 9.69 -0.36 -5.04
C GLY A 114 9.32 -1.82 -5.26
N LEU A 115 9.66 -2.70 -4.33
CA LEU A 115 9.25 -4.11 -4.40
C LEU A 115 7.73 -4.27 -4.34
N THR A 116 7.06 -3.63 -3.37
CA THR A 116 5.61 -3.75 -3.20
C THR A 116 4.83 -3.15 -4.38
N TYR A 117 5.25 -1.96 -4.84
CA TYR A 117 4.56 -1.28 -5.94
C TYR A 117 4.73 -2.06 -7.25
N SER A 118 5.95 -2.55 -7.52
CA SER A 118 6.24 -3.31 -8.74
C SER A 118 5.51 -4.65 -8.77
N GLU A 119 5.41 -5.37 -7.65
CA GLU A 119 4.65 -6.62 -7.57
C GLU A 119 3.17 -6.40 -7.87
N ARG A 120 2.58 -5.35 -7.26
CA ARG A 120 1.19 -5.00 -7.51
C ARG A 120 0.95 -4.75 -9.00
N TYR A 121 1.74 -3.88 -9.63
CA TYR A 121 1.51 -3.53 -11.03
C TYR A 121 1.85 -4.67 -11.98
N PHE A 122 2.86 -5.49 -11.67
CA PHE A 122 3.14 -6.69 -12.43
C PHE A 122 1.91 -7.60 -12.49
N LEU A 123 1.33 -7.94 -11.35
CA LEU A 123 0.15 -8.81 -11.27
C LEU A 123 -1.06 -8.21 -12.00
N LEU A 124 -1.34 -6.93 -11.79
CA LEU A 124 -2.45 -6.24 -12.46
C LEU A 124 -2.28 -6.25 -13.98
N LYS A 125 -1.10 -5.88 -14.49
CA LYS A 125 -0.84 -5.83 -15.93
C LYS A 125 -0.78 -7.21 -16.56
N PHE A 126 -0.15 -8.18 -15.89
CA PHE A 126 -0.04 -9.56 -16.38
C PHE A 126 -1.41 -10.21 -16.59
N PHE A 127 -2.35 -10.01 -15.65
CA PHE A 127 -3.71 -10.55 -15.75
C PHE A 127 -4.69 -9.68 -16.54
N GLY A 128 -4.25 -8.52 -17.05
CA GLY A 128 -5.07 -7.62 -17.85
C GLY A 128 -6.15 -6.90 -17.03
N ILE A 129 -5.85 -6.61 -15.76
CA ILE A 129 -6.75 -5.92 -14.85
C ILE A 129 -6.63 -4.40 -15.12
N PRO A 130 -7.75 -3.69 -15.37
CA PRO A 130 -7.74 -2.26 -15.58
C PRO A 130 -7.11 -1.49 -14.40
N THR A 131 -6.35 -0.45 -14.73
CA THR A 131 -5.63 0.39 -13.76
C THR A 131 -5.89 1.88 -13.98
N ASP A 132 -6.99 2.25 -14.65
CA ASP A 132 -7.28 3.63 -15.06
C ASP A 132 -7.40 4.58 -13.87
N GLU A 133 -7.91 4.09 -12.74
CA GLU A 133 -8.01 4.85 -11.48
C GLU A 133 -6.66 5.06 -10.78
N ASP A 134 -5.69 4.19 -11.08
CA ASP A 134 -4.34 4.17 -10.52
C ASP A 134 -3.32 4.91 -11.42
N ASP A 135 -3.76 5.45 -12.55
CA ASP A 135 -2.92 6.17 -13.51
C ASP A 135 -2.42 7.51 -12.93
N ALA A 136 -1.18 7.88 -13.24
CA ALA A 136 -0.61 9.16 -12.87
C ALA A 136 -1.41 10.32 -13.48
N ASP A 137 -1.95 10.14 -14.69
CA ASP A 137 -2.71 11.15 -15.42
C ASP A 137 -4.10 11.43 -14.82
N ALA A 138 -4.73 10.45 -14.18
CA ALA A 138 -5.96 10.67 -13.40
C ALA A 138 -5.74 11.67 -12.24
N ARG A 139 -4.49 11.80 -11.77
CA ARG A 139 -4.10 12.80 -10.76
C ARG A 139 -3.78 14.16 -11.38
N TYR A 140 -3.19 14.20 -12.57
CA TYR A 140 -2.87 15.46 -13.28
C TYR A 140 -4.10 16.15 -13.89
N ALA A 141 -5.13 15.41 -14.30
CA ALA A 141 -6.40 15.98 -14.75
C ALA A 141 -7.11 16.79 -13.65
N LYS A 142 -6.81 16.52 -12.37
CA LYS A 142 -7.33 17.30 -11.23
C LYS A 142 -6.57 18.61 -10.97
N ASP A 143 -5.31 18.71 -11.36
CA ASP A 143 -4.50 19.92 -11.17
C ASP A 143 -4.58 20.89 -12.38
N GLY A 144 -4.99 20.41 -13.56
CA GLY A 144 -5.10 21.21 -14.78
C GLY A 144 -6.38 22.07 -14.92
N ASN A 145 -7.38 21.90 -14.06
CA ASN A 145 -8.70 22.54 -14.23
C ASN A 145 -9.21 23.27 -12.98
N GLN A 146 -8.33 24.04 -12.31
CA GLN A 146 -8.73 25.07 -11.35
C GLN A 146 -8.04 26.40 -11.64
N SER A 147 -8.36 26.96 -12.80
CA SER A 147 -8.24 28.39 -13.02
C SER A 147 -9.63 28.95 -13.32
N GLN A 148 -10.35 29.30 -12.25
CA GLN A 148 -11.17 30.52 -12.12
C GLN A 148 -12.09 30.45 -10.90
N ASN A 149 -11.91 31.44 -10.03
CA ASN A 149 -12.88 32.06 -9.13
C ASN A 149 -13.85 31.15 -8.36
N ASN A 150 -13.62 31.04 -7.04
CA ASN A 150 -14.57 31.57 -6.07
C ASN A 150 -13.94 31.73 -4.69
N ASN A 151 -14.04 32.95 -4.16
CA ASN A 151 -13.86 33.28 -2.76
C ASN A 151 -14.85 32.48 -1.91
N GLY A 152 -14.34 31.62 -1.04
CA GLY A 152 -15.12 30.89 -0.06
C GLY A 152 -14.23 30.04 0.83
N ASN A 153 -13.93 30.56 2.03
CA ASN A 153 -13.27 29.92 3.17
C ASN A 153 -12.88 28.44 3.01
N GLN A 154 -11.61 28.17 2.75
CA GLN A 154 -11.04 26.83 2.80
C GLN A 154 -10.49 26.51 4.20
N ASN A 155 -11.34 25.94 5.05
CA ASN A 155 -10.89 24.97 6.04
C ASN A 155 -11.05 23.57 5.41
N ARG A 156 -10.02 23.06 4.72
CA ARG A 156 -9.95 21.65 4.32
C ARG A 156 -8.86 20.97 5.13
N THR A 157 -9.31 20.16 6.08
CA THR A 157 -8.50 19.41 7.04
C THR A 157 -7.73 18.27 6.38
N ASN A 158 -6.54 18.03 6.94
CA ASN A 158 -5.45 17.14 6.57
C ASN A 158 -5.77 15.61 6.61
N THR A 159 -7.04 15.22 6.43
CA THR A 159 -7.53 13.86 6.72
C THR A 159 -7.37 12.87 5.56
N GLN A 160 -7.22 13.33 4.32
CA GLN A 160 -7.32 12.47 3.12
C GLN A 160 -6.02 11.80 2.64
N ARG A 161 -4.87 11.93 3.33
CA ARG A 161 -3.59 11.32 2.90
C ARG A 161 -3.11 10.13 3.75
N LYS A 162 -3.87 9.70 4.75
CA LYS A 162 -3.43 8.68 5.74
C LYS A 162 -4.06 7.30 5.56
N GLU A 163 -5.05 7.15 4.68
CA GLU A 163 -5.83 5.91 4.53
C GLU A 163 -5.16 4.85 3.63
N ASP A 164 -4.03 5.16 2.97
CA ASP A 164 -3.32 4.23 2.06
C ASP A 164 -2.19 3.42 2.73
N LEU A 165 -1.92 3.62 4.03
CA LEU A 165 -0.93 2.80 4.75
C LEU A 165 -1.57 1.47 5.17
N PRO A 166 -0.88 0.32 5.01
CA PRO A 166 -1.41 -0.97 5.41
C PRO A 166 -1.78 -0.97 6.90
N LEU A 167 -2.88 -1.67 7.22
CA LEU A 167 -3.26 -1.94 8.60
C LEU A 167 -2.15 -2.76 9.27
N PRO A 168 -1.86 -2.52 10.56
CA PRO A 168 -0.86 -3.30 11.27
C PRO A 168 -1.28 -4.78 11.32
N ALA A 169 -0.33 -5.70 11.12
CA ALA A 169 -0.60 -7.13 11.14
C ALA A 169 -0.75 -7.70 12.56
N ASN A 170 -0.22 -7.01 13.57
CA ASN A 170 -0.29 -7.42 14.98
C ASN A 170 -0.11 -6.23 15.94
N ALA A 171 -0.33 -6.47 17.24
CA ALA A 171 -0.21 -5.47 18.29
C ALA A 171 1.20 -4.86 18.41
N THR A 172 2.25 -5.64 18.10
CA THR A 172 3.64 -5.17 18.15
C THR A 172 3.91 -4.14 17.07
N GLU A 173 3.43 -4.37 15.85
CA GLU A 173 3.51 -3.42 14.73
C GLU A 173 2.62 -2.19 14.97
N GLY A 174 1.38 -2.40 15.44
CA GLY A 174 0.47 -1.30 15.79
C GLY A 174 1.04 -0.37 16.86
N ALA A 175 1.77 -0.94 17.82
CA ALA A 175 2.41 -0.21 18.90
C ALA A 175 3.48 0.81 18.43
N GLU A 176 4.10 0.61 17.26
CA GLU A 176 5.13 1.52 16.70
C GLU A 176 4.54 2.73 15.96
N ILE A 177 3.21 2.79 15.78
CA ILE A 177 2.58 3.90 15.07
C ILE A 177 2.74 5.20 15.86
N VAL A 178 3.34 6.21 15.23
CA VAL A 178 3.49 7.56 15.80
C VAL A 178 2.24 8.39 15.53
N LEU A 179 1.64 8.96 16.59
CA LEU A 179 0.58 9.96 16.43
C LEU A 179 1.17 11.25 15.89
N THR A 180 0.55 11.77 14.83
CA THR A 180 0.97 13.02 14.17
C THR A 180 -0.03 14.15 14.42
N PHE A 181 -0.81 14.05 15.50
CA PHE A 181 -1.80 15.04 15.92
C PHE A 181 -2.19 14.84 17.40
N GLY A 182 -2.79 15.89 17.97
CA GLY A 182 -3.41 15.84 19.30
C GLY A 182 -2.41 15.98 20.45
N LYS A 183 -2.85 15.70 21.68
CA LYS A 183 -2.07 15.95 22.91
C LYS A 183 -0.75 15.17 22.96
N HIS A 184 -0.72 14.01 22.30
CA HIS A 184 0.43 13.10 22.27
C HIS A 184 1.10 13.04 20.89
N GLU A 185 1.03 14.13 20.12
CA GLU A 185 1.74 14.25 18.85
C GLU A 185 3.25 13.99 19.03
N GLY A 186 3.82 13.19 18.12
CA GLY A 186 5.22 12.76 18.15
C GLY A 186 5.48 11.50 18.98
N LYS A 187 4.51 10.99 19.74
CA LYS A 187 4.66 9.74 20.52
C LYS A 187 4.08 8.53 19.78
N THR A 188 4.69 7.38 20.00
CA THR A 188 4.16 6.07 19.57
C THR A 188 2.94 5.67 20.38
N LEU A 189 2.06 4.84 19.79
CA LEU A 189 0.93 4.27 20.53
C LEU A 189 1.41 3.47 21.74
N ARG A 190 2.58 2.81 21.68
CA ARG A 190 3.20 2.12 22.83
C ARG A 190 3.48 3.04 24.00
N GLU A 191 4.12 4.18 23.75
CA GLU A 191 4.46 5.14 24.78
C GLU A 191 3.19 5.69 25.44
N ILE A 192 2.18 6.02 24.63
CA ILE A 192 0.90 6.52 25.12
C ILE A 192 0.16 5.42 25.91
N PHE A 193 0.25 4.15 25.49
CA PHE A 193 -0.37 3.05 26.21
C PHE A 193 0.27 2.81 27.59
N LYS A 194 1.56 3.10 27.77
CA LYS A 194 2.24 3.02 29.07
C LYS A 194 1.91 4.23 29.96
N GLU A 195 1.82 5.42 29.37
CA GLU A 195 1.64 6.67 30.12
C GLU A 195 0.17 7.00 30.40
N ASN A 196 -0.73 6.72 29.46
CA ASN A 196 -2.12 7.17 29.48
C ASN A 196 -3.04 6.31 28.59
N LYS A 197 -3.41 5.13 29.07
CA LYS A 197 -4.35 4.22 28.39
C LYS A 197 -5.70 4.88 28.07
N GLY A 198 -6.22 5.71 28.99
CA GLY A 198 -7.52 6.37 28.82
C GLY A 198 -7.55 7.33 27.62
N TYR A 199 -6.42 7.93 27.24
CA TYR A 199 -6.35 8.72 26.02
C TYR A 199 -6.55 7.86 24.76
N LEU A 200 -6.02 6.63 24.73
CA LEU A 200 -6.20 5.72 23.60
C LEU A 200 -7.63 5.19 23.52
N GLU A 201 -8.29 4.93 24.65
CA GLU A 201 -9.70 4.54 24.70
C GLU A 201 -10.62 5.65 24.17
N TRP A 202 -10.31 6.91 24.49
CA TRP A 202 -11.00 8.06 23.92
C TRP A 202 -10.70 8.21 22.42
N LEU A 203 -9.44 8.04 22.02
CA LEU A 203 -8.97 8.25 20.66
C LEU A 203 -9.61 7.26 19.67
N VAL A 204 -9.86 6.01 20.09
CA VAL A 204 -10.56 5.01 19.26
C VAL A 204 -11.98 5.46 18.90
N LYS A 205 -12.64 6.20 19.78
CA LYS A 205 -14.00 6.71 19.58
C LYS A 205 -14.03 8.07 18.88
N ASN A 206 -12.87 8.68 18.66
CA ASN A 206 -12.76 10.02 18.09
C ASN A 206 -12.62 9.97 16.55
N ASP A 207 -13.22 10.95 15.87
CA ASP A 207 -13.18 11.06 14.40
C ASP A 207 -11.81 11.48 13.86
N LYS A 208 -10.91 11.99 14.72
CA LYS A 208 -9.54 12.35 14.32
C LYS A 208 -8.64 11.13 14.08
N ALA A 209 -8.98 9.97 14.65
CA ALA A 209 -8.23 8.74 14.42
C ALA A 209 -8.72 8.04 13.15
N ASP A 210 -7.78 7.78 12.25
CA ASP A 210 -8.03 6.98 11.06
C ASP A 210 -8.19 5.48 11.42
N ASN A 211 -8.67 4.69 10.45
CA ASN A 211 -8.93 3.27 10.63
C ASN A 211 -7.67 2.49 11.07
N ARG A 212 -6.48 2.90 10.61
CA ARG A 212 -5.20 2.27 10.94
C ARG A 212 -4.84 2.46 12.41
N ILE A 213 -4.97 3.70 12.92
CA ILE A 213 -4.74 4.03 14.33
C ILE A 213 -5.77 3.30 15.21
N LYS A 214 -7.05 3.30 14.84
CA LYS A 214 -8.11 2.61 15.60
C LYS A 214 -7.84 1.10 15.70
N THR A 215 -7.49 0.48 14.57
CA THR A 215 -7.16 -0.95 14.49
C THR A 215 -5.96 -1.28 15.38
N ALA A 216 -4.89 -0.49 15.31
CA ALA A 216 -3.69 -0.66 16.13
C ALA A 216 -4.00 -0.63 17.62
N ILE A 217 -4.75 0.38 18.07
CA ILE A 217 -5.10 0.54 19.49
C ILE A 217 -5.92 -0.68 19.97
N ASN A 218 -6.90 -1.12 19.19
CA ASN A 218 -7.73 -2.27 19.55
C ASN A 218 -6.90 -3.56 19.67
N MET A 219 -5.98 -3.82 18.74
CA MET A 219 -5.06 -4.97 18.83
C MET A 219 -4.20 -4.92 20.09
N MET A 220 -3.71 -3.73 20.48
CA MET A 220 -2.91 -3.56 21.70
C MET A 220 -3.72 -3.84 22.97
N PHE A 221 -4.97 -3.38 23.04
CA PHE A 221 -5.84 -3.68 24.18
C PHE A 221 -6.19 -5.17 24.27
N GLN A 222 -6.51 -5.82 23.14
CA GLN A 222 -6.78 -7.26 23.09
C GLN A 222 -5.58 -8.09 23.56
N ALA A 223 -4.37 -7.79 23.05
CA ALA A 223 -3.14 -8.48 23.46
C ALA A 223 -2.83 -8.31 24.96
N SER A 224 -3.11 -7.12 25.52
CA SER A 224 -2.90 -6.86 26.95
C SER A 224 -3.86 -7.61 27.88
N GLN A 225 -5.05 -7.99 27.40
CA GLN A 225 -6.02 -8.78 28.16
C GLN A 225 -5.73 -10.28 28.10
N GLN A 226 -5.05 -10.76 27.05
CA GLN A 226 -4.63 -12.15 26.90
C GLN A 226 -3.33 -12.48 27.66
N SER A 227 -2.59 -11.46 28.08
CA SER A 227 -1.32 -11.57 28.80
C SER A 227 -1.44 -11.25 30.30
N ALA A 228 -2.67 -11.05 30.80
CA ALA A 228 -3.03 -10.75 32.19
C ALA A 228 -3.80 -11.93 32.79
#